data_AF-A0AAD7XEX4-F1
#
_entry.id   AF-A0AAD7XEX4-F1
#
_cell.length_a   1.000
_cell.length_b   1.000
_cell.length_c   1.000
_cell.angle_alpha   90.00
_cell.angle_beta   90.00
_cell.angle_gamma   90.00
#
_symmetry.space_group_name_H-M   'P 1'
#
loop_
_entity.id
_entity.type
_entity.pdbx_description
1 polymer ?
#
loop_
_entity_poly.entity_id
_entity_poly.type
_entity_poly.pdbx_seq_one_letter_code
_entity_poly.pdbx_strand_id
1 'polypeptide(L)'
;MQLTTGLPLLFALGARVFINTLLPDPTHTPSTPDYLLNGLFQGVLIQNTLTQLPQAVIVVACGVAVKLVIDFSRDSDVVQTACTVLGVALGVLVTDLLSQFIDPAILSTAATPERIPLPASPVYTRESLEPSKRIRLVSFGRDRTRSHRHREREEHDRHREREREREHERHGRPTDIRPITPTLTYCSTAPSISLDSVPSSLDPEGKLSPQEREVAVLRARASLADSERRRFKEERKWALSQGNMARASQLAWQVKRYTALMESFHREADAKVVEAARAAAAPNAQAAGPTGSASRRRSHSRPRKSSLSMPNGGNGIPPSSRPNDPPLVSVSIGANPRTRKRSGGTATLKPAIFVQGRE
;
A
#
# COMPACT_ATOMS: atom_id res chain seq x y z
N MET A 1 -9.62 4.75 31.99
CA MET A 1 -9.46 3.32 31.66
C MET A 1 -9.06 3.22 30.20
N GLN A 2 -7.87 2.71 29.89
CA GLN A 2 -7.44 2.54 28.50
C GLN A 2 -8.28 1.41 27.90
N LEU A 3 -9.12 1.74 26.92
CA LEU A 3 -9.90 0.74 26.20
C LEU A 3 -8.95 -0.10 25.35
N THR A 4 -8.49 -1.22 25.90
CA THR A 4 -7.65 -2.18 25.20
C THR A 4 -8.47 -2.81 24.08
N THR A 5 -7.87 -2.94 22.90
CA THR A 5 -8.53 -3.50 21.70
C THR A 5 -8.99 -4.95 21.83
N GLY A 6 -8.57 -5.65 22.90
CA GLY A 6 -9.06 -6.96 23.26
C GLY A 6 -10.56 -7.02 23.59
N LEU A 7 -11.15 -5.96 24.16
CA LEU A 7 -12.56 -5.95 24.58
C LEU A 7 -13.54 -6.06 23.39
N PRO A 8 -13.43 -5.25 22.33
CA PRO A 8 -14.26 -5.39 21.14
C PRO A 8 -14.12 -6.76 20.46
N LEU A 9 -12.91 -7.31 20.43
CA LEU A 9 -12.64 -8.61 19.81
C LEU A 9 -13.26 -9.75 20.62
N LEU A 10 -13.11 -9.71 21.95
CA LEU A 10 -13.75 -10.65 22.86
C LEU A 10 -15.28 -10.57 22.76
N PHE A 11 -15.84 -9.36 22.66
CA PHE A 11 -17.28 -9.19 22.51
C PHE A 11 -17.80 -9.70 21.16
N ALA A 12 -17.11 -9.40 20.05
CA ALA A 12 -17.49 -9.88 18.72
C ALA A 12 -17.36 -11.40 18.59
N LEU A 13 -16.27 -11.98 19.12
CA LEU A 13 -16.03 -13.42 19.06
C LEU A 13 -16.94 -14.17 20.04
N GLY A 14 -17.13 -13.63 21.24
CA GLY A 14 -18.05 -14.14 22.25
C GLY A 14 -19.50 -14.10 21.77
N ALA A 15 -19.94 -13.02 21.12
CA ALA A 15 -21.28 -12.94 20.52
C ALA A 15 -21.47 -14.00 19.43
N ARG A 16 -20.46 -14.24 18.58
CA ARG A 16 -20.53 -15.28 17.56
C ARG A 16 -20.62 -16.69 18.15
N VAL A 17 -19.80 -16.99 19.16
CA VAL A 17 -19.86 -18.28 19.88
C VAL A 17 -21.22 -18.41 20.58
N PHE A 18 -21.69 -17.36 21.24
CA PHE A 18 -22.96 -17.35 21.95
C PHE A 18 -24.16 -17.60 21.02
N ILE A 19 -24.19 -16.95 19.85
CA ILE A 19 -25.21 -17.19 18.83
C ILE A 19 -25.17 -18.65 18.35
N ASN A 20 -23.98 -19.18 18.07
CA ASN A 20 -23.83 -20.59 17.67
C ASN A 20 -24.26 -21.57 18.78
N THR A 21 -24.09 -21.21 20.05
CA THR A 21 -24.53 -22.06 21.18
C THR A 21 -26.02 -21.96 21.50
N LEU A 22 -26.65 -20.81 21.29
CA LEU A 22 -28.07 -20.59 21.60
C LEU A 22 -29.00 -21.05 20.48
N LEU A 23 -28.53 -21.07 19.24
CA LEU A 23 -29.27 -21.55 18.08
C LEU A 23 -28.55 -22.78 17.51
N PRO A 24 -28.45 -23.88 18.29
CA PRO A 24 -27.89 -25.11 17.77
C PRO A 24 -28.80 -25.59 16.65
N ASP A 25 -28.29 -25.59 15.42
CA ASP A 25 -29.00 -26.18 14.29
C ASP A 25 -29.01 -27.71 14.52
N PRO A 26 -30.18 -28.32 14.76
CA PRO A 26 -30.29 -29.73 15.13
C PRO A 26 -29.81 -30.67 14.02
N THR A 27 -29.59 -30.15 12.81
CA THR A 27 -29.07 -30.92 11.67
C THR A 27 -27.54 -30.89 11.58
N HIS A 28 -26.88 -30.02 12.34
CA HIS A 28 -25.44 -29.82 12.23
C HIS A 28 -24.70 -30.79 13.16
N THR A 29 -24.01 -31.75 12.56
CA THR A 29 -23.02 -32.53 13.30
C THR A 29 -21.91 -31.59 13.76
N PRO A 30 -21.42 -31.72 15.03
CA PRO A 30 -20.39 -30.85 15.56
C PRO A 30 -19.15 -30.99 14.68
N SER A 31 -18.77 -29.88 14.05
CA SER A 31 -17.70 -29.88 13.07
C SER A 31 -16.38 -29.54 13.75
N THR A 32 -15.26 -30.08 13.26
CA THR A 32 -13.91 -29.76 13.76
C THR A 32 -13.63 -28.26 13.95
N PRO A 33 -14.10 -27.30 13.10
CA PRO A 33 -13.88 -25.88 13.34
C PRO A 33 -14.60 -25.33 14.57
N ASP A 34 -15.68 -25.95 15.05
CA ASP A 34 -16.42 -25.47 16.23
C ASP A 34 -15.58 -25.63 17.50
N TYR A 35 -14.87 -26.75 17.62
CA TYR A 35 -13.91 -27.01 18.69
C TYR A 35 -12.73 -26.03 18.66
N LEU A 36 -12.23 -25.69 17.46
CA LEU A 36 -11.16 -24.72 17.30
C LEU A 36 -11.63 -23.32 17.70
N LEU A 37 -12.84 -22.91 17.29
CA LEU A 37 -13.43 -21.62 17.67
C LEU A 37 -13.66 -21.51 19.19
N ASN A 38 -14.14 -22.59 19.82
CA ASN A 38 -14.31 -22.66 21.27
C ASN A 38 -12.98 -22.53 22.01
N GLY A 39 -11.94 -23.25 21.55
CA GLY A 39 -10.59 -23.12 22.08
C GLY A 39 -10.05 -21.70 21.90
N LEU A 40 -10.22 -21.13 20.70
CA LEU A 40 -9.78 -19.76 20.40
C LEU A 40 -10.44 -18.74 21.30
N PHE A 41 -11.74 -18.86 21.57
CA PHE A 41 -12.43 -18.01 22.52
C PHE A 41 -11.87 -18.13 23.94
N GLN A 42 -11.63 -19.36 24.42
CA GLN A 42 -11.00 -19.59 25.73
C GLN A 42 -9.59 -18.97 25.82
N GLY A 43 -8.79 -19.07 24.76
CA GLY A 43 -7.47 -18.45 24.67
C GLY A 43 -7.53 -16.92 24.75
N VAL A 44 -8.45 -16.31 23.99
CA VAL A 44 -8.70 -14.85 24.04
C VAL A 44 -9.17 -14.43 25.44
N LEU A 45 -10.03 -15.22 26.08
CA LEU A 45 -10.55 -14.95 27.41
C LEU A 45 -9.45 -15.01 28.49
N ILE A 46 -8.56 -16.01 28.42
CA ILE A 46 -7.40 -16.11 29.32
C ILE A 46 -6.49 -14.89 29.15
N GLN A 47 -6.13 -14.53 27.91
CA GLN A 47 -5.24 -13.39 27.66
C GLN A 47 -5.87 -12.06 28.09
N ASN A 48 -7.17 -11.88 27.87
CA ASN A 48 -7.87 -10.67 28.33
C ASN A 48 -7.99 -10.60 29.87
N THR A 49 -8.17 -11.75 30.53
CA THR A 49 -8.14 -11.80 32.00
C THR A 49 -6.74 -11.49 32.53
N LEU A 50 -5.70 -11.95 31.83
CA LEU A 50 -4.29 -11.65 32.16
C LEU A 50 -4.00 -10.16 32.13
N THR A 51 -4.54 -9.43 31.15
CA THR A 51 -4.31 -8.00 31.01
C THR A 51 -5.16 -7.15 31.97
N GLN A 52 -6.39 -7.56 32.27
CA GLN A 52 -7.31 -6.76 33.09
C GLN A 52 -7.28 -7.09 34.59
N LEU A 53 -7.20 -8.38 34.94
CA LEU A 53 -7.37 -8.90 36.30
C LEU A 53 -6.40 -10.08 36.55
N PRO A 54 -5.09 -9.82 36.75
CA PRO A 54 -4.08 -10.89 36.86
C PRO A 54 -4.36 -11.87 38.01
N GLN A 55 -5.03 -11.41 39.07
CA GLN A 55 -5.43 -12.26 40.21
C GLN A 55 -6.48 -13.31 39.83
N ALA A 56 -7.36 -13.01 38.87
CA ALA A 56 -8.42 -13.93 38.42
C ALA A 56 -7.92 -14.96 37.40
N VAL A 57 -6.73 -14.75 36.81
CA VAL A 57 -6.17 -15.62 35.75
C VAL A 57 -6.01 -17.04 36.22
N ILE A 58 -5.52 -17.25 37.43
CA ILE A 58 -5.29 -18.60 37.97
C ILE A 58 -6.61 -19.36 38.04
N VAL A 59 -7.69 -18.70 38.47
CA VAL A 59 -9.03 -19.30 38.57
C VAL A 59 -9.57 -19.63 37.18
N VAL A 60 -9.43 -18.72 36.23
CA VAL A 60 -9.89 -18.91 34.84
C VAL A 60 -9.10 -20.02 34.14
N ALA A 61 -7.77 -20.00 34.22
CA ALA A 61 -6.90 -21.00 33.62
C ALA A 61 -7.13 -22.39 34.24
N CYS A 62 -7.32 -22.46 35.55
CA CYS A 62 -7.70 -23.70 36.23
C CYS A 62 -9.07 -24.21 35.75
N GLY A 63 -10.07 -23.33 35.61
CA GLY A 63 -11.38 -23.69 35.07
C GLY A 63 -11.32 -24.24 33.65
N VAL A 64 -10.51 -23.63 32.77
CA VAL A 64 -10.28 -24.13 31.40
C VAL A 64 -9.56 -25.48 31.42
N ALA A 65 -8.54 -25.64 32.27
CA ALA A 65 -7.81 -26.91 32.38
C ALA A 65 -8.71 -28.04 32.90
N VAL A 66 -9.50 -27.80 33.96
CA VAL A 66 -10.46 -28.77 34.50
C VAL A 66 -11.49 -29.14 33.43
N LYS A 67 -12.00 -28.16 32.69
CA LYS A 67 -12.91 -28.43 31.56
C LYS A 67 -12.27 -29.33 30.51
N LEU A 68 -11.03 -29.04 30.08
CA LEU A 68 -10.32 -29.87 29.10
C LEU A 68 -10.13 -31.31 29.58
N VAL A 69 -9.85 -31.51 30.87
CA VAL A 69 -9.75 -32.85 31.47
C VAL A 69 -11.11 -33.56 31.45
N ILE A 70 -12.19 -32.86 31.76
CA ILE A 70 -13.55 -33.42 31.72
C ILE A 70 -13.93 -33.80 30.28
N ASP A 71 -13.73 -32.90 29.31
CA ASP A 71 -14.03 -33.13 27.90
C ASP A 71 -13.21 -34.32 27.36
N PHE A 72 -11.91 -34.38 27.68
CA PHE A 72 -11.04 -35.51 27.32
C PHE A 72 -11.53 -36.83 27.94
N SER A 73 -11.94 -36.82 29.21
CA SER A 73 -12.41 -38.01 29.92
C SER A 73 -13.76 -38.54 29.41
N ARG A 74 -14.63 -37.66 28.91
CA ARG A 74 -15.99 -38.01 28.47
C ARG A 74 -16.02 -38.53 27.05
N ASP A 75 -15.39 -37.82 26.14
CA ASP A 75 -15.54 -38.11 24.71
C ASP A 75 -14.41 -39.03 24.20
N SER A 76 -13.29 -39.13 24.94
CA SER A 76 -12.09 -39.88 24.55
C SER A 76 -11.55 -39.55 23.13
N ASP A 77 -12.06 -38.47 22.52
CA ASP A 77 -11.66 -38.03 21.20
C ASP A 77 -10.43 -37.12 21.31
N VAL A 78 -9.28 -37.74 21.07
CA VAL A 78 -7.97 -37.09 21.09
C VAL A 78 -7.91 -35.97 20.05
N VAL A 79 -8.62 -36.11 18.92
CA VAL A 79 -8.58 -35.11 17.84
C VAL A 79 -9.32 -33.85 18.25
N GLN A 80 -10.50 -33.98 18.85
CA GLN A 80 -11.27 -32.84 19.35
C GLN A 80 -10.51 -32.11 20.46
N THR A 81 -9.92 -32.86 21.39
CA THR A 81 -9.10 -32.28 22.46
C THR A 81 -7.88 -31.57 21.91
N ALA A 82 -7.19 -32.15 20.92
CA ALA A 82 -6.07 -31.49 20.25
C ALA A 82 -6.50 -30.20 19.53
N CYS A 83 -7.65 -30.20 18.86
CA CYS A 83 -8.20 -29.01 18.19
C CYS A 83 -8.57 -27.89 19.17
N THR A 84 -9.16 -28.22 20.32
CA THR A 84 -9.46 -27.21 21.36
C THR A 84 -8.18 -26.62 21.95
N VAL A 85 -7.20 -27.45 22.32
CA VAL A 85 -5.90 -26.99 22.84
C VAL A 85 -5.16 -26.12 21.81
N LEU A 86 -5.16 -26.53 20.55
CA LEU A 86 -4.60 -25.73 19.45
C LEU A 86 -5.34 -24.39 19.30
N GLY A 87 -6.66 -24.40 19.40
CA GLY A 87 -7.49 -23.20 19.43
C GLY A 87 -7.09 -22.26 20.57
N VAL A 88 -6.93 -22.77 21.80
CA VAL A 88 -6.50 -21.98 22.97
C VAL A 88 -5.14 -21.32 22.71
N ALA A 89 -4.16 -22.08 22.23
CA ALA A 89 -2.82 -21.56 21.92
C ALA A 89 -2.87 -20.47 20.82
N LEU A 90 -3.65 -20.69 19.77
CA LEU A 90 -3.87 -19.71 18.70
C LEU A 90 -4.57 -18.44 19.23
N GLY A 91 -5.57 -18.57 20.10
CA GLY A 91 -6.26 -17.44 20.70
C GLY A 91 -5.32 -16.55 21.52
N VAL A 92 -4.43 -17.15 22.31
CA VAL A 92 -3.41 -16.42 23.08
C VAL A 92 -2.41 -15.72 22.14
N LEU A 93 -1.86 -16.43 21.16
CA LEU A 93 -0.89 -15.88 20.19
C LEU A 93 -1.47 -14.74 19.37
N VAL A 94 -2.70 -14.91 18.84
CA VAL A 94 -3.36 -13.87 18.04
C VAL A 94 -3.62 -12.64 18.90
N THR A 95 -4.07 -12.81 20.14
CA THR A 95 -4.32 -11.68 21.04
C THR A 95 -3.04 -10.95 21.41
N ASP A 96 -1.94 -11.68 21.66
CA ASP A 96 -0.61 -11.09 21.93
C ASP A 96 -0.08 -10.30 20.73
N LEU A 97 -0.13 -10.89 19.52
CA LEU A 97 0.25 -10.19 18.29
C LEU A 97 -0.62 -8.95 18.06
N LEU A 98 -1.93 -9.03 18.27
CA LEU A 98 -2.82 -7.89 18.11
C LEU A 98 -2.52 -6.78 19.12
N SER A 99 -2.22 -7.11 20.38
CA SER A 99 -1.76 -6.11 21.36
C SER A 99 -0.46 -5.45 20.89
N GLN A 100 0.52 -6.24 20.43
CA GLN A 100 1.78 -5.70 19.93
C GLN A 100 1.64 -4.82 18.69
N PHE A 101 0.71 -5.10 17.77
CA PHE A 101 0.54 -4.32 16.54
C PHE A 101 -0.43 -3.15 16.67
N ILE A 102 -1.52 -3.31 17.43
CA ILE A 102 -2.60 -2.33 17.48
C ILE A 102 -2.32 -1.28 18.54
N ASP A 103 -1.79 -1.64 19.70
CA ASP A 103 -1.49 -0.68 20.76
C ASP A 103 -0.53 0.43 20.28
N PRO A 104 0.58 0.15 19.58
CA PRO A 104 1.43 1.22 19.05
C PRO A 104 0.76 2.00 17.91
N ALA A 105 -0.12 1.38 17.11
CA ALA A 105 -0.83 2.06 16.03
C ALA A 105 -1.82 3.10 16.59
N ILE A 106 -2.57 2.74 17.63
CA ILE A 106 -3.51 3.66 18.30
C ILE A 106 -2.74 4.76 19.02
N LEU A 107 -1.67 4.43 19.73
CA LEU A 107 -0.79 5.42 20.36
C LEU A 107 -0.19 6.40 19.34
N SER A 108 0.25 5.90 18.18
CA SER A 108 0.79 6.76 17.11
C SER A 108 -0.26 7.66 16.47
N THR A 109 -1.52 7.18 16.38
CA THR A 109 -2.64 7.96 15.84
C THR A 109 -3.08 9.04 16.83
N ALA A 110 -3.19 8.70 18.12
CA ALA A 110 -3.54 9.63 19.18
C ALA A 110 -2.44 10.67 19.46
N ALA A 111 -1.17 10.32 19.25
CA ALA A 111 -0.03 11.23 19.39
C ALA A 111 0.09 12.26 18.26
N THR A 112 -0.86 12.30 17.33
CA THR A 112 -1.05 13.44 16.44
C THR A 112 -2.14 14.33 17.04
N PRO A 113 -1.84 15.17 18.06
CA PRO A 113 -2.81 16.15 18.49
C PRO A 113 -3.04 17.06 17.29
N GLU A 114 -4.25 17.02 16.78
CA GLU A 114 -4.81 18.08 15.97
C GLU A 114 -4.63 19.38 16.78
N ARG A 115 -3.52 20.08 16.52
CA ARG A 115 -3.36 21.47 16.91
C ARG A 115 -4.46 22.22 16.17
N ILE A 116 -5.63 22.30 16.80
CA ILE A 116 -6.62 23.32 16.51
C ILE A 116 -5.84 24.66 16.58
N PRO A 117 -5.72 25.42 15.49
CA PRO A 117 -5.07 26.71 15.51
C PRO A 117 -5.99 27.67 16.27
N LEU A 118 -5.84 27.73 17.60
CA LEU A 118 -6.47 28.81 18.36
C LEU A 118 -5.77 30.13 18.00
N PRO A 119 -6.53 31.22 17.82
CA PRO A 119 -5.99 32.53 17.51
C PRO A 119 -5.08 33.02 18.64
N ALA A 120 -3.89 33.46 18.26
CA ALA A 120 -2.88 33.98 19.15
C ALA A 120 -3.41 35.17 19.96
N SER A 121 -3.48 35.01 21.28
CA SER A 121 -3.53 36.12 22.22
C SER A 121 -2.17 36.20 22.92
N PRO A 122 -1.44 37.33 22.83
CA PRO A 122 -0.15 37.48 23.49
C PRO A 122 -0.37 37.81 24.97
N VAL A 123 -0.22 36.82 25.85
CA VAL A 123 -0.11 37.08 27.29
C VAL A 123 1.31 36.76 27.73
N TYR A 124 2.00 37.82 28.13
CA TYR A 124 3.26 37.81 28.85
C TYR A 124 3.06 37.21 30.24
N THR A 125 3.79 36.16 30.59
CA THR A 125 4.30 36.00 31.96
C THR A 125 5.60 35.19 31.96
N ARG A 126 6.71 35.89 32.24
CA ARG A 126 7.84 35.52 33.11
C ARG A 126 7.46 34.44 34.14
N GLU A 127 8.26 33.52 34.64
CA GLU A 127 9.71 33.31 34.75
C GLU A 127 9.85 31.92 35.41
N SER A 128 10.74 31.04 34.95
CA SER A 128 11.48 30.12 35.85
C SER A 128 12.55 29.36 35.06
N LEU A 129 13.77 29.40 35.59
CA LEU A 129 15.00 28.89 35.01
C LEU A 129 15.08 27.35 35.10
N GLU A 130 15.50 26.70 34.01
CA GLU A 130 16.60 25.73 34.09
C GLU A 130 17.22 25.46 32.69
N PRO A 131 18.56 25.48 32.54
CA PRO A 131 19.20 25.44 31.23
C PRO A 131 19.57 24.01 30.82
N SER A 132 18.65 23.29 30.17
CA SER A 132 18.99 22.04 29.49
C SER A 132 19.30 22.28 28.00
N LYS A 133 20.55 22.02 27.64
CA LYS A 133 21.21 22.28 26.35
C LYS A 133 20.42 21.69 25.17
N ARG A 134 19.64 22.55 24.51
CA ARG A 134 18.95 22.23 23.25
C ARG A 134 19.90 22.37 22.07
N ILE A 135 20.23 21.24 21.46
CA ILE A 135 20.79 21.17 20.10
C ILE A 135 19.78 21.85 19.16
N ARG A 136 20.17 23.00 18.60
CA ARG A 136 19.43 23.70 17.54
C ARG A 136 19.41 22.80 16.31
N LEU A 137 18.31 22.08 16.13
CA LEU A 137 17.96 21.51 14.84
C LEU A 137 17.48 22.67 13.96
N VAL A 138 18.29 23.04 12.97
CA VAL A 138 17.96 24.03 11.95
C VAL A 138 16.67 23.59 11.26
N SER A 139 15.55 24.24 11.60
CA SER A 139 14.31 24.05 10.87
C SER A 139 14.42 24.81 9.56
N PHE A 140 14.58 24.09 8.46
CA PHE A 140 14.36 24.66 7.13
C PHE A 140 12.89 25.08 7.06
N GLY A 141 12.66 26.39 6.98
CA GLY A 141 11.35 26.99 6.79
C GLY A 141 10.72 26.39 5.53
N ARG A 142 9.71 25.56 5.74
CA ARG A 142 8.91 25.00 4.65
C ARG A 142 7.93 26.08 4.21
N ASP A 143 8.22 26.68 3.07
CA ASP A 143 7.41 27.70 2.40
C ASP A 143 5.91 27.36 2.44
N ARG A 144 5.15 28.24 3.10
CA ARG A 144 3.69 28.16 3.27
C ARG A 144 2.90 28.62 2.03
N THR A 145 3.55 28.82 0.88
CA THR A 145 2.89 29.33 -0.34
C THR A 145 2.29 28.24 -1.23
N ARG A 146 2.42 26.95 -0.88
CA ARG A 146 1.94 25.84 -1.73
C ARG A 146 0.51 25.35 -1.44
N SER A 147 -0.15 25.79 -0.37
CA SER A 147 -1.51 25.33 -0.03
C SER A 147 -2.61 26.01 -0.87
N HIS A 148 -2.39 27.22 -1.39
CA HIS A 148 -3.42 27.92 -2.15
C HIS A 148 -3.64 27.35 -3.55
N ARG A 149 -2.62 26.79 -4.21
CA ARG A 149 -2.74 26.23 -5.57
C ARG A 149 -3.53 24.91 -5.65
N HIS A 150 -3.73 24.21 -4.54
CA HIS A 150 -4.50 22.95 -4.58
C HIS A 150 -6.01 23.19 -4.50
N ARG A 151 -6.44 24.30 -3.89
CA ARG A 151 -7.86 24.63 -3.74
C ARG A 151 -8.49 25.12 -5.05
N GLU A 152 -7.76 25.92 -5.83
CA GLU A 152 -8.23 26.38 -7.15
C GLU A 152 -8.37 25.22 -8.16
N ARG A 153 -7.51 24.19 -8.06
CA ARG A 153 -7.58 23.03 -8.96
C ARG A 153 -8.81 22.14 -8.70
N GLU A 154 -9.23 22.02 -7.44
CA GLU A 154 -10.45 21.27 -7.09
C GLU A 154 -11.73 21.99 -7.50
N GLU A 155 -11.77 23.33 -7.45
CA GLU A 155 -12.93 24.09 -7.91
C GLU A 155 -13.10 24.02 -9.43
N HIS A 156 -11.99 24.01 -10.19
CA HIS A 156 -12.05 23.91 -11.64
C HIS A 156 -12.52 22.53 -12.13
N ASP A 157 -12.12 21.45 -11.46
CA ASP A 157 -12.58 20.10 -11.81
C ASP A 157 -14.09 19.91 -11.49
N ARG A 158 -14.60 20.51 -10.40
CA ARG A 158 -16.04 20.48 -10.08
C ARG A 158 -16.90 21.24 -11.08
N HIS A 159 -16.41 22.34 -11.65
CA HIS A 159 -17.15 23.10 -12.66
C HIS A 159 -17.28 22.30 -13.96
N ARG A 160 -16.22 21.60 -14.36
CA ARG A 160 -16.20 20.78 -15.58
C ARG A 160 -17.10 19.55 -15.50
N GLU A 161 -17.30 19.00 -14.30
CA GLU A 161 -18.21 17.87 -14.09
C GLU A 161 -19.69 18.30 -14.20
N ARG A 162 -20.05 19.47 -13.65
CA ARG A 162 -21.40 20.05 -13.80
C ARG A 162 -21.76 20.43 -15.23
N GLU A 163 -20.78 20.81 -16.04
CA GLU A 163 -21.01 21.18 -17.43
C GLU A 163 -21.33 19.95 -18.31
N ARG A 164 -20.67 18.81 -18.04
CA ARG A 164 -20.97 17.53 -18.71
C ARG A 164 -22.34 16.95 -18.35
N GLU A 165 -22.81 17.20 -17.12
CA GLU A 165 -24.15 16.80 -16.67
C GLU A 165 -25.24 17.56 -17.45
N ARG A 166 -25.03 18.86 -17.72
CA ARG A 166 -25.98 19.69 -18.50
C ARG A 166 -26.01 19.34 -19.99
N GLU A 167 -24.93 18.82 -20.55
CA GLU A 167 -24.92 18.32 -21.94
C GLU A 167 -25.72 17.01 -22.10
N HIS A 168 -25.70 16.13 -21.09
CA HIS A 168 -26.45 14.86 -21.14
C HIS A 168 -27.97 15.04 -21.07
N GLU A 169 -28.47 16.16 -20.52
CA GLU A 169 -29.90 16.44 -20.42
C GLU A 169 -30.53 16.96 -21.74
N ARG A 170 -29.73 17.44 -22.70
CA ARG A 170 -30.24 18.08 -23.93
C ARG A 170 -30.35 17.16 -25.16
N HIS A 171 -30.00 15.88 -25.04
CA HIS A 171 -30.06 14.92 -26.16
C HIS A 171 -31.00 13.73 -25.90
N GLY A 172 -32.14 13.99 -25.27
CA GLY A 172 -33.29 13.09 -25.33
C GLY A 172 -33.92 13.10 -26.72
N ARG A 173 -33.44 12.24 -27.63
CA ARG A 173 -34.15 11.94 -28.88
C ARG A 173 -35.13 10.77 -28.65
N PRO A 174 -36.33 10.79 -29.27
CA PRO A 174 -37.37 9.80 -29.05
C PRO A 174 -36.95 8.44 -29.59
N THR A 175 -37.10 7.40 -28.77
CA THR A 175 -36.93 6.00 -29.17
C THR A 175 -38.11 5.56 -30.04
N ASP A 176 -37.87 5.46 -31.34
CA ASP A 176 -38.76 4.74 -32.25
C ASP A 176 -38.65 3.23 -32.01
N ILE A 177 -39.83 2.63 -31.89
CA ILE A 177 -40.10 1.24 -31.59
C ILE A 177 -39.73 0.38 -32.81
N ARG A 178 -38.92 -0.66 -32.62
CA ARG A 178 -38.86 -1.81 -33.54
C ARG A 178 -38.92 -3.15 -32.78
N PRO A 179 -39.55 -4.18 -33.39
CA PRO A 179 -39.99 -5.38 -32.68
C PRO A 179 -38.98 -6.54 -32.72
N ILE A 180 -38.87 -7.21 -31.57
CA ILE A 180 -38.80 -8.65 -31.30
C ILE A 180 -38.12 -9.57 -32.34
N THR A 181 -36.89 -10.03 -32.03
CA THR A 181 -36.40 -11.44 -31.97
C THR A 181 -34.87 -11.52 -32.23
N PRO A 182 -34.13 -12.58 -31.81
CA PRO A 182 -34.45 -13.61 -30.82
C PRO A 182 -33.42 -13.71 -29.67
N THR A 183 -33.92 -14.35 -28.63
CA THR A 183 -33.27 -14.86 -27.43
C THR A 183 -32.11 -15.79 -27.77
N LEU A 184 -30.86 -15.33 -27.67
CA LEU A 184 -29.66 -16.15 -27.39
C LEU A 184 -28.45 -15.24 -27.35
N THR A 185 -27.82 -15.09 -26.19
CA THR A 185 -26.37 -15.27 -25.96
C THR A 185 -26.06 -14.85 -24.51
N TYR A 186 -25.99 -15.87 -23.66
CA TYR A 186 -25.21 -15.95 -22.42
C TYR A 186 -25.00 -14.65 -21.61
N CYS A 187 -25.69 -14.59 -20.46
CA CYS A 187 -25.13 -14.02 -19.24
C CYS A 187 -23.86 -14.80 -18.87
N SER A 188 -22.75 -14.52 -19.57
CA SER A 188 -21.43 -15.03 -19.19
C SER A 188 -20.91 -14.16 -18.04
N THR A 189 -21.25 -14.56 -16.82
CA THR A 189 -20.53 -14.18 -15.60
C THR A 189 -19.19 -14.93 -15.48
N ALA A 190 -18.73 -15.60 -16.54
CA ALA A 190 -17.42 -16.22 -16.56
C ALA A 190 -16.33 -15.13 -16.69
N PRO A 191 -15.33 -15.12 -15.79
CA PRO A 191 -14.13 -14.31 -15.98
C PRO A 191 -13.27 -14.97 -17.06
N SER A 192 -13.69 -14.90 -18.32
CA SER A 192 -13.08 -15.66 -19.42
C SER A 192 -12.37 -14.79 -20.44
N ILE A 193 -11.78 -13.67 -20.02
CA ILE A 193 -10.63 -13.12 -20.74
C ILE A 193 -9.42 -13.73 -20.04
N SER A 194 -9.15 -14.99 -20.36
CA SER A 194 -7.99 -15.70 -19.85
C SER A 194 -6.76 -14.89 -20.27
N LEU A 195 -5.96 -14.44 -19.29
CA LEU A 195 -4.77 -13.61 -19.51
C LEU A 195 -3.71 -14.28 -20.40
N ASP A 196 -3.90 -15.56 -20.71
CA ASP A 196 -3.06 -16.38 -21.58
C ASP A 196 -3.51 -16.37 -23.06
N SER A 197 -4.65 -15.79 -23.41
CA SER A 197 -5.17 -15.77 -24.79
C SER A 197 -4.57 -14.67 -25.68
N VAL A 198 -3.57 -13.93 -25.21
CA VAL A 198 -2.97 -12.78 -25.93
C VAL A 198 -1.66 -13.08 -26.73
N PRO A 199 -1.19 -14.32 -27.06
CA PRO A 199 0.19 -14.42 -27.59
C PRO A 199 0.34 -14.15 -29.09
N SER A 200 -0.71 -14.32 -29.92
CA SER A 200 -0.52 -14.48 -31.38
C SER A 200 -0.86 -13.26 -32.24
N SER A 201 -1.61 -12.27 -31.76
CA SER A 201 -2.06 -11.14 -32.62
C SER A 201 -1.15 -9.90 -32.58
N LEU A 202 -0.19 -9.84 -31.65
CA LEU A 202 0.60 -8.61 -31.41
C LEU A 202 1.73 -8.40 -32.42
N ASP A 203 2.17 -9.45 -33.12
CA ASP A 203 3.22 -9.37 -34.14
C ASP A 203 2.93 -10.33 -35.30
N PRO A 204 1.93 -10.04 -36.15
CA PRO A 204 1.57 -10.91 -37.28
C PRO A 204 2.71 -11.03 -38.30
N GLU A 205 3.58 -10.02 -38.38
CA GLU A 205 4.67 -9.94 -39.35
C GLU A 205 6.02 -10.44 -38.81
N GLY A 206 6.09 -10.80 -37.53
CA GLY A 206 7.33 -11.27 -36.88
C GLY A 206 8.46 -10.23 -36.85
N LYS A 207 8.14 -8.94 -36.95
CA LYS A 207 9.13 -7.85 -37.08
C LYS A 207 9.74 -7.46 -35.74
N LEU A 208 9.07 -7.79 -34.63
CA LEU A 208 9.52 -7.43 -33.29
C LEU A 208 10.52 -8.46 -32.77
N SER A 209 11.61 -7.96 -32.19
CA SER A 209 12.54 -8.82 -31.46
C SER A 209 11.80 -9.57 -30.35
N PRO A 210 12.24 -10.79 -29.96
CA PRO A 210 11.57 -11.55 -28.91
C PRO A 210 11.37 -10.76 -27.61
N GLN A 211 12.33 -9.89 -27.25
CA GLN A 211 12.24 -9.03 -26.06
C GLN A 211 11.19 -7.92 -26.23
N GLU A 212 11.10 -7.30 -27.41
CA GLU A 212 10.05 -6.31 -27.71
C GLU A 212 8.66 -6.94 -27.70
N ARG A 213 8.53 -8.20 -28.16
CA ARG A 213 7.26 -8.95 -28.08
C ARG A 213 6.83 -9.15 -26.64
N GLU A 214 7.72 -9.52 -25.73
CA GLU A 214 7.40 -9.64 -24.30
C GLU A 214 6.93 -8.30 -23.70
N VAL A 215 7.63 -7.20 -24.02
CA VAL A 215 7.23 -5.85 -23.58
C VAL A 215 5.85 -5.47 -24.13
N ALA A 216 5.59 -5.76 -25.41
CA ALA A 216 4.30 -5.51 -26.04
C ALA A 216 3.16 -6.30 -25.36
N VAL A 217 3.40 -7.58 -25.04
CA VAL A 217 2.45 -8.43 -24.31
C VAL A 217 2.16 -7.86 -22.91
N LEU A 218 3.18 -7.44 -22.17
CA LEU A 218 2.99 -6.84 -20.84
C LEU A 218 2.21 -5.53 -20.91
N ARG A 219 2.46 -4.68 -21.90
CA ARG A 219 1.70 -3.43 -22.12
C ARG A 219 0.25 -3.70 -22.55
N ALA A 220 0.00 -4.74 -23.34
CA ALA A 220 -1.34 -5.17 -23.70
C ALA A 220 -2.10 -5.66 -22.45
N ARG A 221 -1.45 -6.48 -21.60
CA ARG A 221 -2.00 -6.94 -20.31
C ARG A 221 -2.29 -5.78 -19.36
N ALA A 222 -1.42 -4.77 -19.30
CA ALA A 222 -1.66 -3.56 -18.52
C ALA A 222 -2.89 -2.78 -19.03
N SER A 223 -3.03 -2.63 -20.36
CA SER A 223 -4.19 -1.98 -20.98
C SER A 223 -5.51 -2.72 -20.68
N LEU A 224 -5.47 -4.05 -20.72
CA LEU A 224 -6.60 -4.92 -20.38
C LEU A 224 -6.98 -4.81 -18.89
N ALA A 225 -6.00 -4.72 -18.00
CA ALA A 225 -6.25 -4.47 -16.59
C ALA A 225 -6.91 -3.10 -16.34
N ASP A 226 -6.54 -2.06 -17.10
CA ASP A 226 -7.17 -0.75 -16.99
C ASP A 226 -8.60 -0.72 -17.56
N SER A 227 -8.90 -1.46 -18.64
CA SER A 227 -10.27 -1.57 -19.14
C SER A 227 -11.19 -2.22 -18.11
N GLU A 228 -10.76 -3.30 -17.47
CA GLU A 228 -11.52 -3.94 -16.38
C GLU A 228 -11.70 -3.00 -15.18
N ARG A 229 -10.63 -2.28 -14.81
CA ARG A 229 -10.70 -1.26 -13.75
C ARG A 229 -11.75 -0.19 -14.06
N ARG A 230 -11.86 0.30 -15.30
CA ARG A 230 -12.85 1.31 -15.69
C ARG A 230 -14.26 0.75 -15.62
N ARG A 231 -14.48 -0.46 -16.15
CA ARG A 231 -15.75 -1.17 -16.04
C ARG A 231 -16.20 -1.29 -14.59
N PHE A 232 -15.34 -1.76 -13.68
CA PHE A 232 -15.69 -1.88 -12.26
C PHE A 232 -15.97 -0.54 -11.58
N LYS A 233 -15.36 0.56 -12.03
CA LYS A 233 -15.70 1.91 -11.53
C LYS A 233 -17.11 2.33 -11.93
N GLU A 234 -17.52 2.03 -13.17
CA GLU A 234 -18.86 2.33 -13.67
C GLU A 234 -19.90 1.46 -12.99
N GLU A 235 -19.66 0.15 -12.89
CA GLU A 235 -20.54 -0.77 -12.15
C GLU A 235 -20.68 -0.36 -10.68
N ARG A 236 -19.61 0.17 -10.06
CA ARG A 236 -19.66 0.69 -8.69
C ARG A 236 -20.57 1.91 -8.58
N LYS A 237 -20.48 2.85 -9.52
CA LYS A 237 -21.37 4.02 -9.55
C LYS A 237 -22.83 3.59 -9.70
N TRP A 238 -23.08 2.60 -10.56
CA TRP A 238 -24.41 2.02 -10.73
C TRP A 238 -24.92 1.33 -9.46
N ALA A 239 -24.07 0.55 -8.77
CA ALA A 239 -24.46 -0.05 -7.49
C ALA A 239 -24.78 1.00 -6.41
N LEU A 240 -24.06 2.12 -6.39
CA LEU A 240 -24.32 3.24 -5.48
C LEU A 240 -25.65 3.94 -5.80
N SER A 241 -25.98 4.16 -7.08
CA SER A 241 -27.26 4.76 -7.47
C SER A 241 -28.46 3.87 -7.13
N GLN A 242 -28.25 2.55 -7.08
CA GLN A 242 -29.23 1.56 -6.61
C GLN A 242 -29.30 1.44 -5.07
N GLY A 243 -28.50 2.20 -4.31
CA GLY A 243 -28.45 2.10 -2.85
C GLY A 243 -27.77 0.83 -2.31
N ASN A 244 -27.17 -0.01 -3.17
CA ASN A 244 -26.54 -1.26 -2.77
C ASN A 244 -25.08 -1.04 -2.34
N MET A 245 -24.91 -0.62 -1.09
CA MET A 245 -23.59 -0.31 -0.50
C MET A 245 -22.67 -1.53 -0.41
N ALA A 246 -23.22 -2.71 -0.14
CA ALA A 246 -22.45 -3.97 -0.06
C ALA A 246 -21.79 -4.29 -1.41
N ARG A 247 -22.56 -4.26 -2.51
CA ARG A 247 -22.02 -4.49 -3.86
C ARG A 247 -21.04 -3.39 -4.27
N ALA A 248 -21.32 -2.13 -3.95
CA ALA A 248 -20.40 -1.03 -4.23
C ALA A 248 -19.05 -1.21 -3.50
N SER A 249 -19.05 -1.74 -2.28
CA SER A 249 -17.83 -2.03 -1.51
C SER A 249 -17.00 -3.16 -2.15
N GLN A 250 -17.65 -4.22 -2.64
CA GLN A 250 -17.00 -5.32 -3.36
C GLN A 250 -16.35 -4.83 -4.66
N LEU A 251 -17.09 -4.04 -5.45
CA LEU A 251 -16.58 -3.46 -6.69
C LEU A 251 -15.41 -2.49 -6.42
N ALA A 252 -15.44 -1.75 -5.31
CA ALA A 252 -14.31 -0.91 -4.89
C ALA A 252 -13.04 -1.73 -4.63
N TRP A 253 -13.17 -2.92 -4.04
CA TRP A 253 -12.03 -3.84 -3.86
C TRP A 253 -11.49 -4.33 -5.20
N GLN A 254 -12.36 -4.67 -6.15
CA GLN A 254 -11.94 -5.05 -7.51
C GLN A 254 -11.18 -3.92 -8.22
N VAL A 255 -11.66 -2.67 -8.13
CA VAL A 255 -10.95 -1.50 -8.70
C VAL A 255 -9.54 -1.38 -8.12
N LYS A 256 -9.37 -1.58 -6.81
CA LYS A 256 -8.04 -1.55 -6.17
C LYS A 256 -7.15 -2.68 -6.68
N ARG A 257 -7.68 -3.90 -6.75
CA ARG A 257 -6.97 -5.08 -7.27
C ARG A 257 -6.47 -4.87 -8.69
N TYR A 258 -7.34 -4.46 -9.61
CA TYR A 258 -6.95 -4.23 -11.02
C TYR A 258 -6.02 -3.02 -11.19
N THR A 259 -6.12 -2.00 -10.32
CA THR A 259 -5.14 -0.90 -10.29
C THR A 259 -3.74 -1.42 -9.94
N ALA A 260 -3.63 -2.25 -8.90
CA ALA A 260 -2.35 -2.84 -8.52
C ALA A 260 -1.78 -3.77 -9.60
N LEU A 261 -2.64 -4.54 -10.27
CA LEU A 261 -2.26 -5.47 -11.35
C LEU A 261 -1.80 -4.72 -12.62
N MET A 262 -2.47 -3.62 -12.97
CA MET A 262 -2.03 -2.71 -14.03
C MET A 262 -0.65 -2.11 -13.70
N GLU A 263 -0.45 -1.62 -12.48
CA GLU A 263 0.83 -1.06 -12.04
C GLU A 263 1.97 -2.09 -12.06
N SER A 264 1.71 -3.35 -11.67
CA SER A 264 2.74 -4.39 -11.72
C SER A 264 3.18 -4.68 -13.16
N PHE A 265 2.24 -4.77 -14.10
CA PHE A 265 2.59 -4.98 -15.51
C PHE A 265 3.34 -3.81 -16.13
N HIS A 266 3.02 -2.57 -15.77
CA HIS A 266 3.83 -1.43 -16.20
C HIS A 266 5.27 -1.51 -15.67
N ARG A 267 5.45 -1.82 -14.39
CA ARG A 267 6.80 -1.96 -13.80
C ARG A 267 7.59 -3.10 -14.43
N GLU A 268 6.93 -4.22 -14.71
CA GLU A 268 7.55 -5.38 -15.36
C GLU A 268 7.93 -5.06 -16.81
N ALA A 269 7.05 -4.39 -17.56
CA ALA A 269 7.35 -3.94 -18.91
C ALA A 269 8.54 -2.97 -18.93
N ASP A 270 8.58 -2.00 -18.03
CA ASP A 270 9.69 -1.05 -17.92
C ASP A 270 11.01 -1.75 -17.54
N ALA A 271 10.96 -2.73 -16.63
CA ALA A 271 12.14 -3.53 -16.27
C ALA A 271 12.67 -4.32 -17.47
N LYS A 272 11.78 -4.92 -18.27
CA LYS A 272 12.14 -5.65 -19.49
C LYS A 272 12.73 -4.75 -20.57
N VAL A 273 12.22 -3.52 -20.73
CA VAL A 273 12.82 -2.52 -21.64
C VAL A 273 14.25 -2.18 -21.21
N VAL A 274 14.50 -2.00 -19.91
CA VAL A 274 15.85 -1.72 -19.38
C VAL A 274 16.79 -2.91 -19.59
N GLU A 275 16.30 -4.13 -19.40
CA GLU A 275 17.06 -5.36 -19.67
C GLU A 275 17.43 -5.49 -21.15
N ALA A 276 16.47 -5.26 -22.04
CA ALA A 276 16.70 -5.27 -23.49
C ALA A 276 17.72 -4.22 -23.93
N ALA A 277 17.60 -2.99 -23.41
CA ALA A 277 18.56 -1.93 -23.67
C ALA A 277 19.97 -2.27 -23.16
N ARG A 278 20.08 -2.92 -21.99
CA ARG A 278 21.35 -3.40 -21.45
C ARG A 278 21.95 -4.51 -22.32
N ALA A 279 21.12 -5.47 -22.77
CA ALA A 279 21.56 -6.55 -23.66
C ALA A 279 22.07 -6.01 -25.00
N ALA A 280 21.39 -5.01 -25.57
CA ALA A 280 21.79 -4.35 -26.82
C ALA A 280 23.11 -3.55 -26.70
N ALA A 281 23.44 -3.04 -25.50
CA ALA A 281 24.67 -2.29 -25.26
C ALA A 281 25.90 -3.18 -24.99
N ALA A 282 25.71 -4.42 -24.51
CA ALA A 282 26.78 -5.35 -24.19
C ALA A 282 27.65 -5.88 -25.37
N PRO A 283 27.14 -6.14 -26.60
CA PRO A 283 27.93 -6.81 -27.64
C PRO A 283 29.15 -6.01 -28.14
N ASN A 284 29.19 -4.69 -27.95
CA ASN A 284 30.34 -3.88 -28.37
C ASN A 284 31.52 -3.90 -27.38
N ALA A 285 31.34 -4.44 -26.17
CA ALA A 285 32.43 -4.49 -25.17
C ALA A 285 33.36 -5.71 -25.34
N GLN A 286 32.94 -6.74 -26.09
CA GLN A 286 33.75 -7.94 -26.33
C GLN A 286 34.52 -7.92 -27.67
N ALA A 287 34.20 -7.00 -28.58
CA ALA A 287 34.93 -6.80 -29.84
C ALA A 287 36.16 -5.87 -29.70
N ALA A 288 36.31 -5.17 -28.57
CA ALA A 288 37.55 -4.51 -28.20
C ALA A 288 38.54 -5.56 -27.69
N GLY A 289 39.35 -6.10 -28.59
CA GLY A 289 40.28 -7.20 -28.33
C GLY A 289 41.27 -6.94 -27.17
N PRO A 290 41.85 -8.03 -26.62
CA PRO A 290 42.80 -7.98 -25.53
C PRO A 290 44.20 -7.60 -26.05
N THR A 291 44.43 -6.31 -26.30
CA THR A 291 45.79 -5.79 -26.50
C THR A 291 46.07 -4.71 -25.46
N GLY A 292 46.37 -5.14 -24.23
CA GLY A 292 46.89 -4.21 -23.23
C GLY A 292 46.77 -4.72 -21.80
N SER A 293 47.76 -5.48 -21.36
CA SER A 293 48.05 -5.76 -19.96
C SER A 293 48.06 -4.48 -19.12
N ALA A 294 46.95 -4.19 -18.44
CA ALA A 294 46.93 -3.21 -17.36
C ALA A 294 46.54 -3.90 -16.05
N SER A 295 47.53 -4.60 -15.50
CA SER A 295 47.63 -4.87 -14.07
C SER A 295 47.42 -3.56 -13.30
N ARG A 296 46.30 -3.41 -12.59
CA ARG A 296 46.23 -2.46 -11.47
C ARG A 296 45.17 -2.85 -10.44
N ARG A 297 45.70 -3.50 -9.40
CA ARG A 297 45.39 -3.30 -7.97
C ARG A 297 43.91 -3.33 -7.57
N ARG A 298 43.50 -4.54 -7.26
CA ARG A 298 42.48 -4.88 -6.27
C ARG A 298 42.81 -4.21 -4.93
N SER A 299 42.20 -3.05 -4.68
CA SER A 299 42.31 -2.35 -3.41
C SER A 299 41.14 -2.78 -2.53
N HIS A 300 41.41 -3.69 -1.60
CA HIS A 300 40.53 -4.03 -0.49
C HIS A 300 40.35 -2.80 0.41
N SER A 301 39.27 -2.03 0.23
CA SER A 301 38.84 -1.05 1.23
C SER A 301 37.92 -1.73 2.25
N ARG A 302 38.48 -1.97 3.43
CA ARG A 302 37.75 -2.32 4.66
C ARG A 302 36.68 -1.27 4.98
N PRO A 303 35.51 -1.65 5.50
CA PRO A 303 34.52 -0.70 6.00
C PRO A 303 35.04 -0.08 7.31
N ARG A 304 35.53 1.16 7.24
CA ARG A 304 35.95 1.93 8.41
C ARG A 304 34.73 2.67 8.98
N LYS A 305 34.41 2.37 10.24
CA LYS A 305 33.56 3.16 11.14
C LYS A 305 33.96 4.64 11.05
N SER A 306 33.05 5.48 10.61
CA SER A 306 33.21 6.94 10.60
C SER A 306 32.73 7.51 11.93
N SER A 307 33.67 7.85 12.79
CA SER A 307 33.50 8.84 13.86
C SER A 307 33.37 10.24 13.27
N LEU A 308 32.40 11.01 13.77
CA LEU A 308 32.18 12.41 13.46
C LEU A 308 33.41 13.27 13.81
N SER A 309 33.87 14.09 12.87
CA SER A 309 34.68 15.27 13.13
C SER A 309 34.04 16.49 12.45
N MET A 310 33.91 17.56 13.22
CA MET A 310 33.34 18.88 12.89
C MET A 310 34.09 19.58 11.74
N PRO A 311 33.46 20.48 10.97
CA PRO A 311 34.18 21.50 10.22
C PRO A 311 34.27 22.81 11.01
N ASN A 312 35.51 23.22 11.23
CA ASN A 312 35.94 24.56 11.63
C ASN A 312 35.99 25.46 10.37
N GLY A 313 35.67 26.74 10.53
CA GLY A 313 35.63 27.73 9.45
C GLY A 313 37.00 28.21 9.00
N GLY A 314 37.02 28.99 7.90
CA GLY A 314 38.21 29.75 7.50
C GLY A 314 38.16 30.29 6.07
N ASN A 315 38.16 31.62 5.97
CA ASN A 315 38.24 32.49 4.79
C ASN A 315 39.33 32.16 3.76
N GLY A 316 39.13 32.63 2.51
CA GLY A 316 40.25 32.93 1.60
C GLY A 316 39.90 33.09 0.11
N ILE A 317 39.60 34.33 -0.31
CA ILE A 317 40.07 35.09 -1.50
C ILE A 317 40.11 34.39 -2.91
N PRO A 318 39.56 35.03 -3.98
CA PRO A 318 39.55 34.50 -5.35
C PRO A 318 40.74 34.99 -6.22
N PRO A 319 41.06 34.29 -7.33
CA PRO A 319 41.70 34.96 -8.46
C PRO A 319 40.96 34.80 -9.80
N SER A 320 40.64 35.96 -10.37
CA SER A 320 40.85 36.40 -11.77
C SER A 320 40.61 35.45 -12.96
N SER A 321 39.58 35.80 -13.71
CA SER A 321 39.43 35.84 -15.19
C SER A 321 40.54 35.33 -16.11
N ARG A 322 40.14 34.45 -17.05
CA ARG A 322 40.61 34.43 -18.45
C ARG A 322 39.42 34.32 -19.41
N PRO A 323 39.36 35.10 -20.50
CA PRO A 323 38.34 34.97 -21.53
C PRO A 323 38.84 34.06 -22.67
N ASN A 324 37.90 33.44 -23.37
CA ASN A 324 38.05 32.59 -24.56
C ASN A 324 38.31 31.10 -24.29
N ASP A 325 37.23 30.38 -23.99
CA ASP A 325 37.03 29.01 -24.46
C ASP A 325 35.54 28.81 -24.82
N PRO A 326 35.22 28.06 -25.89
CA PRO A 326 33.85 27.81 -26.33
C PRO A 326 33.09 26.92 -25.32
N PRO A 327 31.75 27.05 -25.20
CA PRO A 327 30.99 26.35 -24.17
C PRO A 327 30.96 24.83 -24.43
N LEU A 328 31.80 24.10 -23.70
CA LEU A 328 31.68 22.64 -23.53
C LEU A 328 30.45 22.35 -22.68
N VAL A 329 29.37 21.90 -23.32
CA VAL A 329 28.18 21.35 -22.67
C VAL A 329 28.56 19.98 -22.09
N SER A 330 29.04 19.97 -20.84
CA SER A 330 29.22 18.73 -20.08
C SER A 330 27.92 18.38 -19.34
N VAL A 331 27.19 17.38 -19.83
CA VAL A 331 26.05 16.81 -19.11
C VAL A 331 26.58 15.74 -18.17
N SER A 332 26.87 16.12 -16.93
CA SER A 332 27.27 15.17 -15.88
C SER A 332 26.02 14.56 -15.25
N ILE A 333 25.64 13.36 -15.70
CA ILE A 333 24.59 12.56 -15.05
C ILE A 333 25.20 11.92 -13.80
N GLY A 334 25.04 12.58 -12.66
CA GLY A 334 25.47 12.05 -11.37
C GLY A 334 24.64 10.83 -10.98
N ALA A 335 25.20 9.63 -11.13
CA ALA A 335 24.68 8.41 -10.53
C ALA A 335 24.90 8.47 -9.01
N ASN A 336 23.85 8.80 -8.26
CA ASN A 336 23.87 8.78 -6.80
C ASN A 336 23.02 7.60 -6.28
N PRO A 337 23.62 6.52 -5.76
CA PRO A 337 22.86 5.45 -5.13
C PRO A 337 22.66 5.82 -3.66
N ARG A 338 21.52 6.44 -3.35
CA ARG A 338 21.05 6.55 -1.95
C ARG A 338 19.66 5.99 -1.79
N THR A 339 19.64 4.81 -1.21
CA THR A 339 18.50 4.17 -0.55
C THR A 339 17.95 5.10 0.53
N ARG A 340 16.74 5.63 0.34
CA ARG A 340 15.92 6.09 1.47
C ARG A 340 14.42 6.13 1.15
N LYS A 341 13.69 5.37 1.97
CA LYS A 341 12.24 5.38 2.30
C LYS A 341 11.31 6.18 1.37
N ARG A 342 10.54 5.43 0.58
CA ARG A 342 9.34 5.88 -0.14
C ARG A 342 8.29 6.44 0.83
N SER A 343 8.04 7.74 0.78
CA SER A 343 6.70 8.30 0.95
C SER A 343 6.14 8.55 -0.45
N GLY A 344 5.01 7.92 -0.78
CA GLY A 344 4.34 8.06 -2.07
C GLY A 344 3.88 9.49 -2.31
N GLY A 345 4.39 10.10 -3.38
CA GLY A 345 3.96 11.39 -3.88
C GLY A 345 4.44 11.52 -5.32
N THR A 346 3.61 11.07 -6.27
CA THR A 346 3.82 11.23 -7.71
C THR A 346 3.66 12.71 -8.08
N ALA A 347 4.78 13.44 -8.16
CA ALA A 347 4.84 14.74 -8.82
C ALA A 347 5.46 14.55 -10.21
N THR A 348 4.64 14.66 -11.24
CA THR A 348 5.08 14.79 -12.64
C THR A 348 5.68 16.19 -12.84
N LEU A 349 6.98 16.32 -12.61
CA LEU A 349 7.74 17.50 -12.99
C LEU A 349 7.95 17.48 -14.52
N LYS A 350 7.25 18.35 -15.24
CA LYS A 350 7.59 18.71 -16.62
C LYS A 350 8.91 19.51 -16.60
N PRO A 351 9.91 19.19 -17.43
CA PRO A 351 11.05 20.08 -17.62
C PRO A 351 10.59 21.32 -18.38
N ALA A 352 10.76 22.50 -17.78
CA ALA A 352 10.63 23.78 -18.47
C ALA A 352 11.99 24.14 -19.08
N ILE A 353 12.06 24.21 -20.40
CA ILE A 353 13.23 24.70 -21.14
C ILE A 353 13.01 26.20 -21.34
N PHE A 354 13.81 27.03 -20.67
CA PHE A 354 13.89 28.46 -20.96
C PHE A 354 15.01 28.69 -21.97
N VAL A 355 14.65 29.19 -23.15
CA VAL A 355 15.61 29.71 -24.14
C VAL A 355 15.70 31.21 -23.92
N GLN A 356 16.84 31.68 -23.45
CA GLN A 356 17.11 33.09 -23.26
C GLN A 356 17.57 33.68 -24.60
N GLY A 357 16.69 34.44 -25.26
CA GLY A 357 17.05 35.27 -26.40
C GLY A 357 17.95 36.42 -25.95
N ARG A 358 18.96 36.73 -26.76
CA ARG A 358 19.89 37.84 -26.56
C ARG A 358 19.34 39.04 -27.34
N GLU A 359 19.15 40.17 -26.68
CA GLU A 359 18.97 41.48 -27.33
C GLU A 359 20.26 41.93 -28.03
#